data_AF-A0A7G2IIS3-F1
#
_entry.id   AF-A0A7G2IIS3-F1
#
_cell.length_a   1.000
_cell.length_b   1.000
_cell.length_c   1.000
_cell.angle_alpha   90.00
_cell.angle_beta   90.00
_cell.angle_gamma   90.00
#
_symmetry.space_group_name_H-M   'P 1'
#
loop_
_entity.id
_entity.type
_entity.pdbx_description
1 polymer ?
#
loop_
_entity_poly.entity_id
_entity_poly.type
_entity_poly.pdbx_seq_one_letter_code
_entity_poly.pdbx_strand_id
1 'polypeptide(L)'
;MATRIEFHKHGGPDVLKAVEFTPVDPAENEIQVENKAIGINYIDTYIRSGLYPPPSLPSGLGTEAAGVVSKVGSKVTHIKAGDRVVYAQSALGAYSSVHNVPADKAAILPNAISFEQAAASFLKGLTVFYLLRKTYEIQPDETFFVPCGCGRRRDDCLPVGKSIGCEADWYRRQCAKSANCAAGRRMAGH
;
A
#
# COMPACT_ATOMS: atom_id res chain seq x y z
N MET A 1 22.56 -5.32 -12.14
CA MET A 1 21.56 -4.55 -12.90
C MET A 1 20.21 -4.77 -12.23
N ALA A 2 19.44 -3.71 -11.98
CA ALA A 2 18.11 -3.77 -11.39
C ALA A 2 17.08 -3.26 -12.42
N THR A 3 15.80 -3.57 -12.22
CA THR A 3 14.71 -3.12 -13.10
C THR A 3 13.77 -2.20 -12.33
N ARG A 4 13.29 -1.13 -12.98
CA ARG A 4 12.25 -0.26 -12.44
C ARG A 4 11.21 0.09 -13.50
N ILE A 5 10.01 0.45 -13.05
CA ILE A 5 9.00 1.10 -13.86
C ILE A 5 9.16 2.61 -13.73
N GLU A 6 9.20 3.30 -14.85
CA GLU A 6 9.20 4.76 -14.90
C GLU A 6 8.28 5.31 -15.99
N PHE A 7 7.98 6.60 -15.92
CA PHE A 7 7.24 7.34 -16.94
C PHE A 7 7.87 8.70 -17.20
N HIS A 8 7.89 9.11 -18.48
CA HIS A 8 8.53 10.36 -18.95
C HIS A 8 7.51 11.47 -19.23
N LYS A 9 6.23 11.12 -19.22
CA LYS A 9 5.09 12.03 -19.41
C LYS A 9 3.87 11.46 -18.72
N HIS A 10 2.93 12.32 -18.36
CA HIS A 10 1.65 11.90 -17.81
C HIS A 10 0.77 11.22 -18.86
N GLY A 11 -0.10 10.31 -18.42
CA GLY A 11 -1.08 9.67 -19.29
C GLY A 11 -1.75 8.42 -18.71
N GLY A 12 -2.28 7.62 -19.64
CA GLY A 12 -2.85 6.30 -19.34
C GLY A 12 -1.77 5.27 -18.97
N PRO A 13 -2.15 4.00 -18.72
CA PRO A 13 -1.21 2.94 -18.36
C PRO A 13 -0.06 2.73 -19.37
N ASP A 14 -0.26 3.10 -20.63
CA ASP A 14 0.69 2.99 -21.75
C ASP A 14 1.96 3.83 -21.60
N VAL A 15 1.99 4.81 -20.70
CA VAL A 15 3.19 5.62 -20.44
C VAL A 15 4.23 4.92 -19.58
N LEU A 16 3.85 3.84 -18.90
CA LEU A 16 4.73 3.10 -17.99
C LEU A 16 5.68 2.20 -18.79
N LYS A 17 6.98 2.35 -18.54
CA LYS A 17 8.03 1.56 -19.19
C LYS A 17 8.91 0.90 -18.15
N ALA A 18 9.24 -0.37 -18.39
CA ALA A 18 10.29 -1.05 -17.66
C ALA A 18 11.65 -0.63 -18.23
N VAL A 19 12.57 -0.24 -17.35
CA VAL A 19 13.94 0.12 -17.72
C VAL A 19 14.92 -0.55 -16.75
N GLU A 20 16.12 -0.83 -17.25
CA GLU A 20 17.23 -1.26 -16.41
C GLU A 20 17.96 -0.05 -15.82
N PHE A 21 18.46 -0.21 -14.61
CA PHE A 21 19.29 0.80 -13.94
C PHE A 21 20.28 0.16 -12.97
N THR A 22 21.27 0.95 -12.55
CA THR A 22 22.18 0.58 -11.46
C THR A 22 21.71 1.30 -10.20
N PRO A 23 21.29 0.57 -9.14
CA PRO A 23 20.95 1.19 -7.87
C PRO A 23 22.13 1.94 -7.28
N VAL A 24 21.87 3.14 -6.78
CA VAL A 24 22.83 3.88 -5.96
C VAL A 24 22.84 3.32 -4.54
N ASP A 25 23.96 3.42 -3.84
CA ASP A 25 24.04 3.02 -2.44
C ASP A 25 23.11 3.88 -1.56
N PRO A 26 22.54 3.32 -0.49
CA PRO A 26 21.64 4.07 0.39
C PRO A 26 22.38 5.22 1.06
N ALA A 27 21.69 6.34 1.29
CA ALA A 27 22.23 7.41 2.12
C ALA A 27 22.43 6.96 3.57
N GLU A 28 23.09 7.79 4.39
CA GLU A 28 23.47 7.42 5.77
C GLU A 28 22.29 6.96 6.64
N ASN A 29 21.08 7.48 6.41
CA ASN A 29 19.85 7.17 7.15
C ASN A 29 18.88 6.26 6.37
N GLU A 30 19.32 5.66 5.27
CA GLU A 30 18.50 4.81 4.42
C GLU A 30 18.91 3.34 4.50
N ILE A 31 18.00 2.47 4.08
CA ILE A 31 18.24 1.07 3.80
C ILE A 31 17.98 0.82 2.32
N GLN A 32 18.74 -0.09 1.72
CA GLN A 32 18.46 -0.61 0.38
C GLN A 32 17.70 -1.92 0.51
N VAL A 33 16.55 -2.01 -0.15
CA VAL A 33 15.65 -3.16 -0.08
C VAL A 33 15.58 -3.82 -1.45
N GLU A 34 15.81 -5.13 -1.49
CA GLU A 34 15.45 -5.98 -2.61
C GLU A 34 13.96 -6.35 -2.49
N ASN A 35 13.14 -5.69 -3.30
CA ASN A 35 11.70 -5.89 -3.25
C ASN A 35 11.35 -7.30 -3.73
N LYS A 36 10.60 -8.04 -2.91
CA LYS A 36 10.05 -9.36 -3.24
C LYS A 36 8.56 -9.29 -3.61
N ALA A 37 7.84 -8.30 -3.08
CA ALA A 37 6.48 -7.98 -3.46
C ALA A 37 6.25 -6.46 -3.44
N ILE A 38 5.53 -5.92 -4.42
CA ILE A 38 5.28 -4.49 -4.58
C ILE A 38 3.79 -4.22 -4.44
N GLY A 39 3.42 -3.26 -3.60
CA GLY A 39 2.05 -2.86 -3.36
C GLY A 39 1.53 -1.96 -4.48
N ILE A 40 0.36 -2.30 -5.02
CA ILE A 40 -0.36 -1.46 -5.98
C ILE A 40 -1.43 -0.68 -5.22
N ASN A 41 -1.41 0.65 -5.35
CA ASN A 41 -2.36 1.54 -4.71
C ASN A 41 -3.02 2.47 -5.74
N TYR A 42 -4.26 2.88 -5.44
CA TYR A 42 -5.02 3.72 -6.37
C TYR A 42 -4.36 5.09 -6.57
N ILE A 43 -3.63 5.59 -5.57
CA ILE A 43 -2.84 6.83 -5.65
C ILE A 43 -1.79 6.80 -6.76
N ASP A 44 -1.26 5.62 -7.09
CA ASP A 44 -0.28 5.43 -8.17
C ASP A 44 -0.87 5.88 -9.52
N THR A 45 -2.18 5.67 -9.70
CA THR A 45 -2.88 6.10 -10.92
C THR A 45 -3.00 7.61 -11.03
N TYR A 46 -3.14 8.31 -9.91
CA TYR A 46 -3.22 9.77 -9.83
C TYR A 46 -1.87 10.41 -10.15
N ILE A 47 -0.79 9.80 -9.69
CA ILE A 47 0.57 10.28 -9.97
C ILE A 47 0.90 10.11 -11.44
N ARG A 48 0.68 8.91 -11.99
CA ARG A 48 0.91 8.63 -13.41
C ARG A 48 0.04 9.52 -14.31
N SER A 49 -1.25 9.71 -14.00
CA SER A 49 -2.15 10.53 -14.81
C SER A 49 -1.87 12.03 -14.72
N GLY A 50 -1.05 12.47 -13.77
CA GLY A 50 -0.73 13.88 -13.54
C GLY A 50 -1.73 14.63 -12.65
N LEU A 51 -2.66 13.91 -12.01
CA LEU A 51 -3.52 14.53 -11.00
C LEU A 51 -2.70 14.96 -9.78
N TYR A 52 -1.72 14.14 -9.38
CA TYR A 52 -0.71 14.48 -8.38
C TYR A 52 0.68 14.51 -9.04
N PRO A 53 1.23 15.70 -9.34
CA PRO A 53 2.50 15.78 -10.06
C PRO A 53 3.65 15.22 -9.20
N PRO A 54 4.53 14.38 -9.77
CA PRO A 54 5.77 13.98 -9.10
C PRO A 54 6.73 15.17 -9.01
N PRO A 55 7.81 15.08 -8.21
CA PRO A 55 8.81 16.15 -8.12
C PRO A 55 9.47 16.51 -9.45
N SER A 56 9.66 15.52 -10.33
CA SER A 56 10.25 15.70 -11.66
C SER A 56 9.90 14.51 -12.58
N LEU A 57 10.11 14.71 -13.88
CA LEU A 57 10.08 13.66 -14.90
C LEU A 57 11.50 13.49 -15.49
N PRO A 58 11.93 12.26 -15.84
CA PRO A 58 11.23 10.98 -15.65
C PRO A 58 11.05 10.62 -14.17
N SER A 59 9.95 9.92 -13.85
CA SER A 59 9.63 9.54 -12.48
C SER A 59 9.41 8.04 -12.34
N GLY A 60 9.83 7.49 -11.21
CA GLY A 60 9.40 6.15 -10.76
C GLY A 60 7.96 6.18 -10.22
N LEU A 61 7.43 5.02 -9.85
CA LEU A 61 6.07 4.91 -9.30
C LEU A 61 6.03 4.05 -8.03
N GLY A 62 4.97 4.25 -7.23
CA GLY A 62 4.69 3.50 -6.02
C GLY A 62 5.56 3.88 -4.82
N THR A 63 4.99 3.69 -3.63
CA THR A 63 5.64 3.95 -2.33
C THR A 63 5.53 2.77 -1.36
N GLU A 64 4.97 1.64 -1.79
CA GLU A 64 4.73 0.45 -0.97
C GLU A 64 5.40 -0.79 -1.56
N ALA A 65 6.25 -1.45 -0.78
CA ALA A 65 6.76 -2.79 -1.09
C ALA A 65 7.23 -3.52 0.17
N ALA A 66 7.48 -4.81 0.03
CA ALA A 66 8.08 -5.66 1.05
C ALA A 66 9.23 -6.48 0.46
N GLY A 67 10.28 -6.66 1.24
CA GLY A 67 11.50 -7.29 0.74
C GLY A 67 12.56 -7.54 1.81
N VAL A 68 13.77 -7.81 1.33
CA VAL A 68 14.93 -8.08 2.19
C VAL A 68 15.91 -6.91 2.10
N VAL A 69 16.45 -6.49 3.23
CA VAL A 69 17.47 -5.43 3.28
C VAL A 69 18.80 -5.98 2.75
N SER A 70 19.33 -5.37 1.69
CA SER A 70 20.62 -5.74 1.10
C SER A 70 21.77 -4.85 1.57
N LYS A 71 21.53 -3.56 1.77
CA LYS A 71 22.51 -2.59 2.30
C LYS A 71 21.87 -1.66 3.31
N VAL A 72 22.71 -1.10 4.20
CA VAL A 72 22.28 -0.24 5.31
C VAL A 72 23.22 0.96 5.38
N GLY A 73 22.65 2.16 5.50
CA GLY A 73 23.39 3.40 5.72
C GLY A 73 24.09 3.42 7.08
N SER A 74 25.19 4.16 7.17
CA SER A 74 26.09 4.18 8.33
C SER A 74 25.45 4.65 9.65
N LYS A 75 24.34 5.39 9.60
CA LYS A 75 23.64 5.92 10.79
C LYS A 75 22.41 5.10 11.19
N VAL A 76 22.06 4.07 10.43
CA VAL A 76 20.93 3.19 10.74
C VAL A 76 21.38 2.12 11.75
N THR A 77 20.70 2.05 12.89
CA THR A 77 21.07 1.14 13.99
C THR A 77 19.99 0.10 14.31
N HIS A 78 18.75 0.33 13.90
CA HIS A 78 17.59 -0.50 14.22
C HIS A 78 17.22 -1.53 13.15
N ILE A 79 17.86 -1.48 11.97
CA ILE A 79 17.67 -2.41 10.84
C ILE A 79 19.04 -2.85 10.34
N LYS A 80 19.21 -4.14 10.01
CA LYS A 80 20.44 -4.71 9.46
C LYS A 80 20.21 -5.42 8.13
N ALA A 81 21.28 -5.65 7.38
CA ALA A 81 21.22 -6.48 6.18
C ALA A 81 20.69 -7.89 6.50
N GLY A 82 19.87 -8.44 5.61
CA GLY A 82 19.15 -9.70 5.79
C GLY A 82 17.79 -9.57 6.49
N ASP A 83 17.49 -8.43 7.12
CA ASP A 83 16.18 -8.22 7.73
C ASP A 83 15.06 -8.23 6.68
N ARG A 84 13.92 -8.80 7.06
CA ARG A 84 12.68 -8.74 6.29
C ARG A 84 11.96 -7.47 6.66
N VAL A 85 11.61 -6.65 5.68
CA VAL A 85 10.98 -5.34 5.91
C VAL A 85 9.78 -5.10 5.01
N VAL A 86 8.91 -4.20 5.45
CA VAL A 86 7.83 -3.61 4.66
C VAL A 86 7.83 -2.10 4.85
N TYR A 87 7.46 -1.36 3.81
CA TYR A 87 7.31 0.09 3.84
C TYR A 87 6.11 0.53 3.01
N ALA A 88 5.56 1.70 3.31
CA ALA A 88 4.40 2.29 2.62
C ALA A 88 4.57 3.78 2.26
N GLN A 89 5.67 4.41 2.70
CA GLN A 89 5.87 5.86 2.65
C GLN A 89 7.26 6.25 2.10
N SER A 90 7.86 5.39 1.27
CA SER A 90 9.13 5.70 0.60
C SER A 90 8.99 6.89 -0.36
N ALA A 91 10.12 7.38 -0.88
CA ALA A 91 10.09 8.14 -2.13
C ALA A 91 9.52 7.30 -3.27
N LEU A 92 9.03 7.95 -4.34
CA LEU A 92 8.53 7.26 -5.53
C LEU A 92 9.61 6.38 -6.13
N GLY A 93 9.24 5.15 -6.50
CA GLY A 93 10.17 4.17 -7.07
C GLY A 93 10.03 2.76 -6.50
N ALA A 94 9.06 2.50 -5.61
CA ALA A 94 8.81 1.16 -5.09
C ALA A 94 8.49 0.14 -6.21
N TYR A 95 8.03 0.59 -7.38
CA TYR A 95 7.89 -0.22 -8.60
C TYR A 95 9.27 -0.52 -9.21
N SER A 96 10.11 -1.19 -8.45
CA SER A 96 11.47 -1.58 -8.83
C SER A 96 11.89 -2.84 -8.08
N SER A 97 12.89 -3.54 -8.62
CA SER A 97 13.48 -4.71 -7.94
C SER A 97 14.35 -4.32 -6.75
N VAL A 98 14.88 -3.09 -6.73
CA VAL A 98 15.73 -2.57 -5.65
C VAL A 98 15.36 -1.10 -5.38
N HIS A 99 15.11 -0.74 -4.12
CA HIS A 99 14.76 0.62 -3.74
C HIS A 99 15.46 1.06 -2.45
N ASN A 100 15.90 2.31 -2.40
CA ASN A 100 16.40 2.92 -1.16
C ASN A 100 15.25 3.59 -0.41
N VAL A 101 15.17 3.36 0.88
CA VAL A 101 14.06 3.82 1.74
C VAL A 101 14.63 4.40 3.02
N PRO A 102 14.16 5.56 3.50
CA PRO A 102 14.46 6.05 4.84
C PRO A 102 14.14 4.98 5.89
N ALA A 103 15.11 4.67 6.75
CA ALA A 103 15.00 3.54 7.67
C ALA A 103 13.89 3.69 8.73
N ASP A 104 13.48 4.94 9.01
CA ASP A 104 12.36 5.29 9.89
C ASP A 104 10.98 5.01 9.27
N LYS A 105 10.91 4.79 7.95
CA LYS A 105 9.69 4.47 7.21
C LYS A 105 9.52 2.99 6.88
N ALA A 106 10.44 2.17 7.36
CA ALA A 106 10.40 0.72 7.21
C ALA A 106 10.08 0.06 8.56
N ALA A 107 9.25 -0.98 8.52
CA ALA A 107 8.95 -1.83 9.66
C ALA A 107 9.55 -3.21 9.44
N ILE A 108 10.11 -3.80 10.51
CA ILE A 108 10.56 -5.20 10.51
C ILE A 108 9.33 -6.09 10.36
N LEU A 109 9.39 -7.02 9.40
CA LEU A 109 8.31 -7.93 9.08
C LEU A 109 8.43 -9.21 9.94
N PRO A 110 7.42 -9.55 10.76
CA PRO A 110 7.41 -10.80 11.50
C PRO A 110 7.49 -12.02 10.58
N ASN A 111 8.12 -13.10 11.06
CA ASN A 111 8.34 -14.30 10.23
C ASN A 111 7.05 -14.92 9.69
N ALA A 112 5.96 -14.81 10.44
CA ALA A 112 4.65 -15.35 10.09
C ALA A 112 3.94 -14.62 8.94
N ILE A 113 4.37 -13.42 8.56
CA ILE A 113 3.75 -12.63 7.50
C ILE A 113 4.61 -12.74 6.24
N SER A 114 4.02 -13.19 5.13
CA SER A 114 4.73 -13.27 3.85
C SER A 114 4.96 -11.87 3.24
N PHE A 115 5.88 -11.74 2.28
CA PHE A 115 6.08 -10.45 1.60
C PHE A 115 4.85 -10.02 0.81
N GLU A 116 4.14 -10.98 0.20
CA GLU A 116 2.89 -10.74 -0.53
C GLU A 116 1.80 -10.25 0.39
N GLN A 117 1.64 -10.85 1.58
CA GLN A 117 0.69 -10.39 2.59
C GLN A 117 1.02 -8.98 3.07
N ALA A 118 2.30 -8.70 3.31
CA ALA A 118 2.77 -7.39 3.72
C ALA A 118 2.47 -6.33 2.65
N ALA A 119 2.94 -6.51 1.42
CA ALA A 119 2.71 -5.58 0.31
C ALA A 119 1.22 -5.47 -0.11
N ALA A 120 0.42 -6.50 0.19
CA ALA A 120 -1.02 -6.47 -0.04
C ALA A 120 -1.76 -5.52 0.91
N SER A 121 -1.33 -5.45 2.17
CA SER A 121 -2.15 -4.92 3.26
C SER A 121 -1.51 -3.78 4.06
N PHE A 122 -0.21 -3.50 3.95
CA PHE A 122 0.46 -2.60 4.91
C PHE A 122 -0.05 -1.16 4.85
N LEU A 123 0.02 -0.49 3.69
CA LEU A 123 -0.47 0.89 3.50
C LEU A 123 -1.97 0.98 3.80
N LYS A 124 -2.72 -0.02 3.35
CA LYS A 124 -4.19 -0.01 3.43
C LYS A 124 -4.65 -0.31 4.85
N GLY A 125 -4.02 -1.25 5.54
CA GLY A 125 -4.22 -1.55 6.94
C GLY A 125 -3.86 -0.38 7.85
N LEU A 126 -2.74 0.32 7.59
CA LEU A 126 -2.42 1.57 8.29
C LEU A 126 -3.48 2.66 8.04
N THR A 127 -3.98 2.75 6.80
CA THR A 127 -5.07 3.66 6.43
C THR A 127 -6.33 3.38 7.23
N VAL A 128 -6.76 2.11 7.28
CA VAL A 128 -7.92 1.68 8.06
C VAL A 128 -7.70 1.94 9.55
N PHE A 129 -6.53 1.58 10.08
CA PHE A 129 -6.22 1.77 11.49
C PHE A 129 -6.34 3.24 11.90
N TYR A 130 -5.71 4.17 11.17
CA TYR A 130 -5.81 5.58 11.54
C TYR A 130 -7.24 6.09 11.40
N LEU A 131 -7.99 5.69 10.37
CA LEU A 131 -9.37 6.14 10.16
C LEU A 131 -10.29 5.75 11.33
N LEU A 132 -10.21 4.50 11.78
CA LEU A 132 -11.14 3.94 12.77
C LEU A 132 -10.66 4.08 14.24
N ARG A 133 -9.41 4.47 14.46
CA ARG A 133 -8.82 4.59 15.82
C ARG A 133 -8.25 5.97 16.14
N LYS A 134 -8.02 6.83 15.14
CA LYS A 134 -7.39 8.14 15.33
C LYS A 134 -8.18 9.30 14.74
N THR A 135 -8.78 9.13 13.56
CA THR A 135 -9.66 10.15 12.96
C THR A 135 -11.00 10.19 13.66
N TYR A 136 -11.61 9.02 13.83
CA TYR A 136 -12.79 8.83 14.66
C TYR A 136 -12.63 7.51 15.39
N GLU A 137 -12.70 7.54 16.72
CA GLU A 137 -12.53 6.33 17.53
C GLU A 137 -13.87 5.60 17.63
N ILE A 138 -14.07 4.64 16.72
CA ILE A 138 -15.27 3.80 16.70
C ILE A 138 -15.36 2.98 17.98
N GLN A 139 -16.55 2.94 18.55
CA GLN A 139 -16.88 2.16 19.75
C GLN A 139 -17.55 0.83 19.40
N PRO A 140 -17.49 -0.19 20.29
CA PRO A 140 -18.26 -1.43 20.14
C PRO A 140 -19.74 -1.15 19.86
N ASP A 141 -20.36 -1.97 19.02
CA ASP A 141 -21.78 -1.88 18.60
C ASP A 141 -22.16 -0.63 17.79
N GLU A 142 -21.20 0.26 17.49
CA GLU A 142 -21.45 1.43 16.66
C GLU A 142 -21.54 1.07 15.16
N THR A 143 -22.63 1.48 14.52
CA THR A 143 -22.81 1.32 13.07
C THR A 143 -22.16 2.47 12.32
N PHE A 144 -21.29 2.16 11.36
CA PHE A 144 -20.64 3.16 10.53
C PHE A 144 -20.73 2.80 9.05
N PHE A 145 -20.64 3.85 8.22
CA PHE A 145 -20.74 3.74 6.77
C PHE A 145 -19.37 3.67 6.13
N VAL A 146 -19.14 2.67 5.27
CA VAL A 146 -17.94 2.64 4.43
C VAL A 146 -18.30 2.79 2.95
N PRO A 147 -17.93 3.92 2.32
CA PRO A 147 -18.13 4.09 0.88
C PRO A 147 -17.20 3.15 0.09
N CYS A 148 -17.70 2.64 -1.04
CA CYS A 148 -17.00 1.72 -1.94
C CYS A 148 -16.76 0.33 -1.33
N GLY A 149 -17.83 -0.37 -0.97
CA GLY A 149 -17.82 -1.75 -0.43
C GLY A 149 -17.38 -2.84 -1.42
N CYS A 150 -16.61 -2.51 -2.45
CA CYS A 150 -15.97 -3.48 -3.35
C CYS A 150 -14.52 -3.02 -3.64
N GLY A 151 -13.55 -3.89 -3.36
CA GLY A 151 -12.11 -3.65 -3.52
C GLY A 151 -11.32 -3.89 -2.22
N ARG A 152 -9.98 -3.90 -2.29
CA ARG A 152 -9.09 -4.26 -1.16
C ARG A 152 -9.37 -3.47 0.13
N ARG A 153 -9.78 -2.19 0.01
CA ARG A 153 -10.16 -1.37 1.18
C ARG A 153 -11.29 -2.00 2.01
N ARG A 154 -12.25 -2.71 1.41
CA ARG A 154 -13.27 -3.47 2.16
C ARG A 154 -12.64 -4.63 2.91
N ASP A 155 -11.80 -5.40 2.23
CA ASP A 155 -11.17 -6.60 2.79
C ASP A 155 -10.23 -6.23 3.95
N ASP A 156 -9.65 -5.03 3.93
CA ASP A 156 -8.83 -4.49 5.02
C ASP A 156 -9.69 -3.91 6.19
N CYS A 157 -10.83 -3.27 5.91
CA CYS A 157 -11.74 -2.76 6.94
C CYS A 157 -12.48 -3.88 7.71
N LEU A 158 -12.81 -4.99 7.06
CA LEU A 158 -13.67 -6.03 7.63
C LEU A 158 -13.07 -6.73 8.86
N PRO A 159 -11.79 -7.18 8.84
CA PRO A 159 -11.16 -7.76 10.02
C PRO A 159 -11.08 -6.77 11.19
N VAL A 160 -10.80 -5.50 10.90
CA VAL A 160 -10.67 -4.45 11.92
C VAL A 160 -12.03 -4.16 12.56
N GLY A 161 -13.09 -3.95 11.78
CA GLY A 161 -14.45 -3.77 12.32
C GLY A 161 -14.91 -4.95 13.17
N LYS A 162 -14.68 -6.19 12.71
CA LYS A 162 -14.99 -7.41 13.50
C LYS A 162 -14.21 -7.49 14.81
N SER A 163 -12.94 -7.09 14.81
CA SER A 163 -12.10 -7.11 16.02
C SER A 163 -12.53 -6.08 17.08
N ILE A 164 -13.23 -5.02 16.68
CA ILE A 164 -13.73 -3.96 17.56
C ILE A 164 -15.20 -4.24 18.00
N GLY A 165 -15.84 -5.27 17.44
CA GLY A 165 -17.23 -5.62 17.75
C GLY A 165 -18.25 -4.72 17.04
N CYS A 166 -17.89 -4.16 15.88
CA CYS A 166 -18.78 -3.29 15.11
C CYS A 166 -19.29 -4.00 13.86
N GLU A 167 -20.54 -3.70 13.50
CA GLU A 167 -21.12 -4.11 12.22
C GLU A 167 -20.98 -2.97 11.20
N ALA A 168 -20.27 -3.23 10.11
CA ALA A 168 -20.06 -2.25 9.05
C ALA A 168 -21.15 -2.41 7.97
N ASP A 169 -21.84 -1.31 7.65
CA ASP A 169 -22.83 -1.24 6.57
C ASP A 169 -22.19 -0.70 5.28
N TRP A 170 -22.49 -1.35 4.14
CA TRP A 170 -21.77 -1.16 2.89
C TRP A 170 -22.67 -0.68 1.74
N TYR A 171 -22.22 0.37 1.03
CA TYR A 171 -22.84 0.79 -0.24
C TYR A 171 -22.06 0.27 -1.44
N ARG A 172 -22.71 -0.50 -2.32
CA ARG A 172 -22.19 -0.93 -3.63
C ARG A 172 -22.64 0.03 -4.73
N ARG A 173 -21.73 0.81 -5.31
CA ARG A 173 -21.97 1.45 -6.61
C ARG A 173 -21.60 0.46 -7.72
N GLN A 174 -22.62 -0.26 -8.23
CA GLN A 174 -22.64 -1.02 -9.50
C GLN A 174 -21.64 -2.19 -9.69
N CYS A 175 -22.07 -3.41 -9.32
CA CYS A 175 -21.74 -4.62 -10.09
C CYS A 175 -22.50 -4.57 -11.43
N ALA A 176 -21.97 -3.86 -12.43
CA ALA A 176 -22.42 -4.04 -13.80
C ALA A 176 -21.83 -5.35 -14.35
N LYS A 177 -22.65 -6.43 -14.38
CA LYS A 177 -22.64 -7.56 -15.35
C LYS A 177 -23.12 -8.95 -14.85
N SER A 178 -23.79 -9.09 -13.71
CA SER A 178 -24.54 -10.34 -13.46
C SER A 178 -25.83 -10.12 -12.68
N ALA A 179 -26.93 -10.46 -13.34
CA ALA A 179 -28.27 -10.52 -12.76
C ALA A 179 -28.35 -11.71 -11.80
N ASN A 180 -27.93 -11.54 -10.54
CA ASN A 180 -28.37 -12.37 -9.41
C ASN A 180 -27.89 -11.88 -8.02
N CYS A 181 -27.79 -10.57 -7.79
CA CYS A 181 -27.54 -10.03 -6.44
C CYS A 181 -28.81 -9.45 -5.82
N ALA A 182 -29.84 -10.28 -5.68
CA ALA A 182 -30.98 -10.02 -4.80
C ALA A 182 -30.75 -10.73 -3.46
N ALA A 183 -30.03 -10.09 -2.54
CA ALA A 183 -29.99 -10.49 -1.13
C ALA A 183 -29.61 -9.31 -0.23
N GLY A 184 -30.29 -8.17 -0.40
CA GLY A 184 -30.43 -7.16 0.64
C GLY A 184 -31.81 -7.32 1.26
N ARG A 185 -31.98 -8.29 2.18
CA ARG A 185 -33.15 -8.37 3.08
C ARG A 185 -32.78 -9.05 4.38
N ARG A 186 -32.70 -8.26 5.46
CA ARG A 186 -33.51 -8.39 6.69
C ARG A 186 -33.15 -7.23 7.62
N MET A 187 -33.89 -6.13 7.50
CA MET A 187 -34.24 -5.32 8.66
C MET A 187 -35.78 -5.32 8.72
N ALA A 188 -36.29 -6.11 9.66
CA ALA A 188 -37.66 -6.08 10.17
C ALA A 188 -37.50 -6.28 11.70
N GLY A 189 -38.13 -5.52 12.58
CA GLY A 189 -39.12 -4.48 12.41
C GLY A 189 -39.34 -3.71 13.71
N HIS A 190 -40.27 -2.77 13.64
CA HIS A 190 -41.06 -2.33 14.79
C HIS A 190 -41.93 -3.47 15.31
#